data_AF-A0A9P6SWQ9-F1
#
_entry.id   AF-A0A9P6SWQ9-F1
#
_cell.length_a   1.000
_cell.length_b   1.000
_cell.length_c   1.000
_cell.angle_alpha   90.00
_cell.angle_beta   90.00
_cell.angle_gamma   90.00
#
_symmetry.space_group_name_H-M   'P 1'
#
loop_
_entity.id
_entity.type
_entity.pdbx_description
1 polymer ?
#
loop_
_entity_poly.entity_id
_entity_poly.type
_entity_poly.pdbx_seq_one_letter_code
_entity_poly.pdbx_strand_id
1 'polypeptide(L)'
;MANSILITLDLSTNMIGPNGALALSEALKTNSTLTSLILTYNSIGVNGVRVLSEVLKANSTLTTLYLSRNSIGDNGAQSLKTNSTLTTLNLHANLVGDNGARALSESLKTNSTLTTLILMNNSIEDDGAQALSEALKANSTLTTLHLFINSIGSNGALALSEALKPNSTLTTLFLGCNWIKASGAQALSEALKTNSTLTTLNLSNNSIGSNGAQALSEALKTNSTLTTLDLHRNMIGDIGAQALSDTLKSNSTLTTLDLHDNSIV
;
A
#
# COMPACT_ATOMS: atom_id res chain seq x y z
N MET A 1 -38.57 3.13 3.60
CA MET A 1 -38.26 1.80 3.05
C MET A 1 -36.77 1.73 2.80
N ALA A 2 -36.07 0.76 3.39
CA ALA A 2 -34.64 0.58 3.17
C ALA A 2 -34.41 0.18 1.70
N ASN A 3 -33.49 0.86 1.02
CA ASN A 3 -33.11 0.52 -0.34
C ASN A 3 -32.44 -0.87 -0.34
N SER A 4 -33.09 -1.85 -0.96
CA SER A 4 -32.66 -3.26 -0.96
C SER A 4 -31.83 -3.67 -2.18
N ILE A 5 -31.42 -2.72 -3.03
CA ILE A 5 -30.66 -3.02 -4.26
C ILE A 5 -29.37 -2.20 -4.42
N LEU A 6 -29.16 -1.17 -3.60
CA LEU A 6 -27.98 -0.31 -3.72
C LEU A 6 -26.73 -1.03 -3.20
N ILE A 7 -25.82 -1.35 -4.12
CA ILE A 7 -24.57 -2.06 -3.83
C ILE A 7 -23.38 -1.09 -3.68
N THR A 8 -23.37 -0.03 -4.48
CA THR A 8 -22.32 1.01 -4.44
C THR A 8 -22.95 2.37 -4.20
N LEU A 9 -22.40 3.11 -3.25
CA LEU A 9 -22.79 4.47 -2.93
C LEU A 9 -21.56 5.36 -3.07
N ASP A 10 -21.56 6.16 -4.13
CA ASP A 10 -20.54 7.17 -4.36
C ASP A 10 -21.03 8.54 -3.90
N LEU A 11 -20.34 9.07 -2.91
CA LEU A 11 -20.57 10.37 -2.29
C LEU A 11 -19.31 11.24 -2.36
N SER A 12 -18.44 10.99 -3.34
CA SER A 12 -17.23 11.76 -3.51
C SER A 12 -17.53 13.23 -3.78
N THR A 13 -16.70 14.14 -3.25
CA THR A 13 -16.81 15.59 -3.54
C THR A 13 -18.15 16.22 -3.10
N ASN A 14 -18.68 15.82 -1.93
CA ASN A 14 -19.97 16.31 -1.38
C ASN A 14 -19.84 17.13 -0.09
N MET A 15 -18.63 17.55 0.31
CA MET A 15 -18.34 18.27 1.56
C MET A 15 -18.92 17.60 2.82
N ILE A 16 -19.03 16.27 2.81
CA ILE A 16 -19.60 15.51 3.92
C ILE A 16 -18.69 15.65 5.13
N GLY A 17 -19.19 16.32 6.17
CA GLY A 17 -18.52 16.47 7.46
C GLY A 17 -18.85 15.35 8.44
N PRO A 18 -18.40 15.46 9.71
CA PRO A 18 -18.69 14.48 10.76
C PRO A 18 -20.18 14.18 10.98
N ASN A 19 -21.06 15.19 10.83
CA ASN A 19 -22.51 14.99 10.95
C ASN A 19 -23.09 14.16 9.80
N GLY A 20 -22.56 14.34 8.59
CA GLY A 20 -22.95 13.53 7.44
C GLY A 20 -22.44 12.10 7.59
N ALA A 21 -21.21 11.91 8.10
CA ALA A 21 -20.68 10.61 8.46
C ALA A 21 -21.55 9.90 9.51
N LEU A 22 -22.05 10.64 10.52
CA LEU A 22 -22.98 10.10 11.51
C LEU A 22 -24.30 9.63 10.86
N ALA A 23 -24.89 10.44 9.99
CA ALA A 23 -26.10 10.07 9.27
C ALA A 23 -25.90 8.83 8.39
N LEU A 24 -24.73 8.71 7.75
CA LEU A 24 -24.34 7.51 7.00
C LEU A 24 -24.18 6.30 7.93
N SER A 25 -23.54 6.47 9.08
CA SER A 25 -23.42 5.39 10.07
C SER A 25 -24.79 4.87 10.52
N GLU A 26 -25.76 5.75 10.77
CA GLU A 26 -27.12 5.34 11.12
C GLU A 26 -27.80 4.55 9.99
N ALA A 27 -27.61 4.97 8.73
CA ALA A 27 -28.12 4.23 7.59
C ALA A 27 -27.47 2.84 7.45
N LEU A 28 -26.15 2.74 7.69
CA LEU A 28 -25.38 1.50 7.60
C LEU A 28 -25.74 0.45 8.66
N LYS A 29 -26.37 0.84 9.79
CA LYS A 29 -26.82 -0.11 10.81
C LYS A 29 -27.92 -1.05 10.32
N THR A 30 -28.76 -0.58 9.42
CA THR A 30 -29.91 -1.34 8.89
C THR A 30 -29.73 -1.75 7.44
N ASN A 31 -28.72 -1.19 6.76
CA ASN A 31 -28.41 -1.55 5.40
C ASN A 31 -27.67 -2.90 5.37
N SER A 32 -28.17 -3.81 4.53
CA SER A 32 -27.63 -5.15 4.32
C SER A 32 -27.24 -5.44 2.87
N THR A 33 -27.08 -4.40 2.05
CA THR A 33 -26.93 -4.52 0.60
C THR A 33 -25.73 -3.75 0.05
N LEU A 34 -25.31 -2.70 0.75
CA LEU A 34 -24.18 -1.87 0.36
C LEU A 34 -22.89 -2.63 0.63
N THR A 35 -22.09 -2.80 -0.43
CA THR A 35 -20.77 -3.43 -0.37
C THR A 35 -19.66 -2.43 -0.63
N SER A 36 -19.94 -1.32 -1.30
CA SER A 36 -18.96 -0.28 -1.61
C SER A 36 -19.44 1.11 -1.21
N LEU A 37 -18.65 1.79 -0.38
CA LEU A 37 -18.88 3.15 0.07
C LEU A 37 -17.70 4.04 -0.32
N ILE A 38 -17.95 5.01 -1.19
CA ILE A 38 -16.94 5.93 -1.70
C ILE A 38 -17.20 7.31 -1.13
N LEU A 39 -16.27 7.78 -0.30
CA LEU A 39 -16.32 9.07 0.40
C LEU A 39 -15.14 9.97 0.04
N THR A 40 -14.52 9.74 -1.12
CA THR A 40 -13.34 10.49 -1.56
C THR A 40 -13.58 12.00 -1.61
N TYR A 41 -12.61 12.79 -1.17
CA TYR A 41 -12.67 14.26 -1.23
C TYR A 41 -13.88 14.83 -0.46
N ASN A 42 -13.93 14.54 0.84
CA ASN A 42 -14.93 15.09 1.76
C ASN A 42 -14.23 15.67 3.00
N SER A 43 -15.00 16.04 4.02
CA SER A 43 -14.47 16.61 5.27
C SER A 43 -14.82 15.72 6.47
N ILE A 44 -14.82 14.40 6.27
CA ILE A 44 -15.24 13.41 7.27
C ILE A 44 -14.45 13.60 8.57
N GLY A 45 -13.13 13.79 8.46
CA GLY A 45 -12.25 14.04 9.59
C GLY A 45 -12.20 12.89 10.59
N VAL A 46 -11.41 13.09 11.66
CA VAL A 46 -11.25 12.09 12.73
C VAL A 46 -12.57 11.71 13.40
N ASN A 47 -13.45 12.69 13.64
CA ASN A 47 -14.72 12.43 14.31
C ASN A 47 -15.71 11.67 13.42
N GLY A 48 -15.76 11.99 12.12
CA GLY A 48 -16.61 11.28 11.18
C GLY A 48 -16.13 9.85 10.95
N VAL A 49 -14.83 9.62 10.82
CA VAL A 49 -14.33 8.24 10.64
C VAL A 49 -14.53 7.43 11.92
N ARG A 50 -14.42 8.03 13.11
CA ARG A 50 -14.67 7.32 14.38
C ARG A 50 -16.10 6.79 14.47
N VAL A 51 -17.11 7.57 14.07
CA VAL A 51 -18.50 7.09 14.06
C VAL A 51 -18.77 6.08 12.94
N LEU A 52 -18.07 6.17 11.81
CA LEU A 52 -18.12 5.14 10.76
C LEU A 52 -17.48 3.83 11.24
N SER A 53 -16.30 3.90 11.84
CA SER A 53 -15.59 2.75 12.42
C SER A 53 -16.45 1.98 13.42
N GLU A 54 -17.26 2.67 14.23
CA GLU A 54 -18.11 2.00 15.21
C GLU A 54 -19.19 1.13 14.54
N VAL A 55 -19.84 1.64 13.49
CA VAL A 55 -20.84 0.82 12.76
C VAL A 55 -20.17 -0.30 11.97
N LEU A 56 -18.93 -0.09 11.49
CA LEU A 56 -18.16 -1.08 10.74
C LEU A 56 -17.71 -2.29 11.57
N LYS A 57 -17.81 -2.24 12.90
CA LYS A 57 -17.60 -3.42 13.77
C LYS A 57 -18.72 -4.45 13.63
N ALA A 58 -19.94 -3.99 13.36
CA ALA A 58 -21.12 -4.84 13.23
C ALA A 58 -21.57 -5.01 11.77
N ASN A 59 -21.20 -4.08 10.88
CA ASN A 59 -21.56 -4.18 9.47
C ASN A 59 -20.76 -5.30 8.78
N SER A 60 -21.50 -6.29 8.28
CA SER A 60 -20.95 -7.48 7.63
C SER A 60 -21.00 -7.45 6.10
N THR A 61 -21.54 -6.38 5.51
CA THR A 61 -21.80 -6.30 4.07
C THR A 61 -20.80 -5.42 3.33
N LEU A 62 -20.27 -4.39 3.99
CA LEU A 62 -19.33 -3.47 3.38
C LEU A 62 -17.96 -4.13 3.23
N THR A 63 -17.51 -4.27 2.00
CA THR A 63 -16.22 -4.86 1.64
C THR A 63 -15.24 -3.82 1.10
N THR A 64 -15.74 -2.68 0.60
CA THR A 64 -14.92 -1.60 0.02
C THR A 64 -15.24 -0.26 0.68
N LEU A 65 -14.21 0.39 1.21
CA LEU A 65 -14.32 1.71 1.82
C LEU A 65 -13.23 2.65 1.30
N TYR A 66 -13.64 3.69 0.58
CA TYR A 66 -12.75 4.73 0.08
C TYR A 66 -12.92 6.01 0.90
N LEU A 67 -11.89 6.37 1.63
CA LEU A 67 -11.83 7.57 2.48
C LEU A 67 -10.77 8.54 2.00
N SER A 68 -10.32 8.47 0.75
CA SER A 68 -9.23 9.30 0.25
C SER A 68 -9.52 10.80 0.45
N ARG A 69 -8.52 11.60 0.87
CA ARG A 69 -8.67 13.05 1.05
C ARG A 69 -9.80 13.43 2.03
N ASN A 70 -9.75 12.89 3.26
CA ASN A 70 -10.72 13.18 4.31
C ASN A 70 -10.12 13.72 5.62
N SER A 71 -8.81 13.98 5.66
CA SER A 71 -8.11 14.54 6.82
C SER A 71 -8.34 13.73 8.11
N ILE A 72 -8.31 12.39 8.03
CA ILE A 72 -8.62 11.53 9.17
C ILE A 72 -7.47 11.43 10.19
N GLY A 73 -6.22 11.56 9.74
CA GLY A 73 -5.01 11.46 10.55
C GLY A 73 -4.81 10.09 11.23
N ASP A 74 -3.80 10.02 12.10
CA ASP A 74 -3.46 8.81 12.86
C ASP A 74 -4.59 8.30 13.73
N ASN A 75 -5.28 9.19 14.45
CA ASN A 75 -6.42 8.84 15.30
C ASN A 75 -7.58 8.24 14.49
N GLY A 76 -7.74 8.71 13.24
CA GLY A 76 -8.74 8.17 12.33
C GLY A 76 -8.36 6.77 11.84
N ALA A 77 -7.11 6.58 11.43
CA ALA A 77 -6.57 5.27 11.08
C ALA A 77 -6.68 4.27 12.25
N GLN A 78 -6.40 4.71 13.48
CA GLN A 78 -6.56 3.89 14.69
C GLN A 78 -8.00 3.44 14.91
N SER A 79 -8.98 4.29 14.61
CA SER A 79 -10.40 3.93 14.75
C SER A 79 -10.80 2.80 13.79
N LEU A 80 -10.16 2.72 12.61
CA LEU A 80 -10.43 1.70 11.59
C LEU A 80 -9.82 0.31 11.90
N LYS A 81 -9.08 0.16 13.00
CA LYS A 81 -8.42 -1.10 13.41
C LYS A 81 -9.36 -2.32 13.52
N THR A 82 -10.64 -2.10 13.78
CA THR A 82 -11.55 -3.18 14.25
C THR A 82 -12.44 -3.79 13.18
N ASN A 83 -12.29 -3.40 11.91
CA ASN A 83 -13.09 -3.99 10.85
C ASN A 83 -12.50 -5.33 10.37
N SER A 84 -13.38 -6.32 10.18
CA SER A 84 -13.04 -7.67 9.71
C SER A 84 -13.73 -8.04 8.40
N THR A 85 -14.42 -7.12 7.73
CA THR A 85 -15.24 -7.39 6.53
C THR A 85 -14.70 -6.73 5.27
N LEU A 86 -13.93 -5.65 5.42
CA LEU A 86 -13.31 -4.93 4.32
C LEU A 86 -12.24 -5.79 3.65
N THR A 87 -12.38 -5.94 2.35
CA THR A 87 -11.36 -6.48 1.46
C THR A 87 -10.49 -5.37 0.87
N THR A 88 -11.05 -4.15 0.74
CA THR A 88 -10.33 -2.97 0.24
C THR A 88 -10.54 -1.77 1.13
N LEU A 89 -9.43 -1.19 1.60
CA LEU A 89 -9.41 0.06 2.37
C LEU A 89 -8.51 1.08 1.69
N ASN A 90 -9.09 2.22 1.31
CA ASN A 90 -8.34 3.32 0.69
C ASN A 90 -8.27 4.55 1.59
N LEU A 91 -7.07 4.81 2.11
CA LEU A 91 -6.71 5.95 2.94
C LEU A 91 -5.73 6.90 2.24
N HIS A 92 -5.75 6.98 0.91
CA HIS A 92 -4.90 7.92 0.17
C HIS A 92 -5.07 9.37 0.67
N ALA A 93 -3.98 10.12 0.86
CA ALA A 93 -4.02 11.55 1.18
C ALA A 93 -4.83 11.88 2.45
N ASN A 94 -4.45 11.29 3.58
CA ASN A 94 -5.21 11.39 4.84
C ASN A 94 -4.39 11.82 6.05
N LEU A 95 -3.13 12.21 5.87
CA LEU A 95 -2.21 12.63 6.94
C LEU A 95 -1.96 11.50 7.95
N VAL A 96 -1.95 10.25 7.48
CA VAL A 96 -1.56 9.09 8.29
C VAL A 96 -0.04 9.09 8.42
N GLY A 97 0.48 9.20 9.63
CA GLY A 97 1.88 9.01 9.96
C GLY A 97 2.15 7.63 10.55
N ASP A 98 3.31 7.51 11.21
CA ASP A 98 3.77 6.23 11.77
C ASP A 98 2.86 5.68 12.85
N ASN A 99 2.21 6.52 13.66
CA ASN A 99 1.29 6.04 14.68
C ASN A 99 0.03 5.43 14.06
N GLY A 100 -0.50 6.04 12.99
CA GLY A 100 -1.63 5.48 12.26
C GLY A 100 -1.24 4.20 11.52
N ALA A 101 -0.06 4.17 10.87
CA ALA A 101 0.48 2.96 10.25
C ALA A 101 0.65 1.82 11.26
N ARG A 102 1.17 2.11 12.46
CA ARG A 102 1.29 1.15 13.56
C ARG A 102 -0.07 0.62 14.02
N ALA A 103 -1.06 1.49 14.19
CA ALA A 103 -2.41 1.06 14.58
C ALA A 103 -3.07 0.14 13.52
N LEU A 104 -2.90 0.46 12.23
CA LEU A 104 -3.34 -0.39 11.13
C LEU A 104 -2.59 -1.73 11.12
N SER A 105 -1.27 -1.70 11.38
CA SER A 105 -0.42 -2.90 11.45
C SER A 105 -0.86 -3.87 12.54
N GLU A 106 -1.26 -3.35 13.70
CA GLU A 106 -1.83 -4.19 14.77
C GLU A 106 -3.12 -4.90 14.34
N SER A 107 -3.95 -4.27 13.50
CA SER A 107 -5.13 -4.93 12.91
C SER A 107 -4.72 -6.01 11.91
N LEU A 108 -3.82 -5.66 11.00
CA LEU A 108 -3.38 -6.51 9.90
C LEU A 108 -2.80 -7.84 10.36
N LYS A 109 -2.12 -7.88 11.53
CA LYS A 109 -1.60 -9.11 12.13
C LYS A 109 -2.67 -10.19 12.34
N THR A 110 -3.92 -9.81 12.56
CA THR A 110 -5.05 -10.75 12.79
C THR A 110 -6.16 -10.64 11.75
N ASN A 111 -6.13 -9.62 10.88
CA ASN A 111 -7.11 -9.45 9.83
C ASN A 111 -6.95 -10.53 8.76
N SER A 112 -8.05 -11.17 8.38
CA SER A 112 -8.09 -12.28 7.42
C SER A 112 -8.96 -11.99 6.19
N THR A 113 -9.30 -10.72 5.94
CA THR A 113 -10.21 -10.34 4.86
C THR A 113 -9.64 -9.25 3.95
N LEU A 114 -8.81 -8.34 4.49
CA LEU A 114 -8.22 -7.26 3.74
C LEU A 114 -7.17 -7.80 2.77
N THR A 115 -7.41 -7.56 1.49
CA THR A 115 -6.51 -7.93 0.39
C THR A 115 -5.80 -6.70 -0.20
N THR A 116 -6.42 -5.53 -0.11
CA THR A 116 -5.89 -4.28 -0.66
C THR A 116 -5.89 -3.16 0.38
N LEU A 117 -4.71 -2.60 0.64
CA LEU A 117 -4.52 -1.44 1.51
C LEU A 117 -3.81 -0.31 0.75
N ILE A 118 -4.48 0.84 0.66
CA ILE A 118 -3.95 2.03 -0.02
C ILE A 118 -3.62 3.12 1.00
N LEU A 119 -2.33 3.40 1.16
CA LEU A 119 -1.76 4.41 2.05
C LEU A 119 -0.94 5.47 1.29
N MET A 120 -1.18 5.62 -0.01
CA MET A 120 -0.46 6.57 -0.85
C MET A 120 -0.64 8.03 -0.39
N ASN A 121 0.39 8.87 -0.54
CA ASN A 121 0.37 10.29 -0.22
C ASN A 121 0.03 10.56 1.26
N ASN A 122 0.79 9.93 2.15
CA ASN A 122 0.65 10.11 3.60
C ASN A 122 2.02 10.52 4.18
N SER A 123 2.17 10.47 5.49
CA SER A 123 3.39 10.87 6.20
C SER A 123 4.04 9.68 6.91
N ILE A 124 4.00 8.51 6.27
CA ILE A 124 4.61 7.29 6.80
C ILE A 124 6.12 7.34 6.54
N GLU A 125 6.90 7.20 7.60
CA GLU A 125 8.36 7.17 7.59
C GLU A 125 8.85 5.73 7.85
N ASP A 126 10.12 5.59 8.21
CA ASP A 126 10.76 4.28 8.45
C ASP A 126 10.09 3.49 9.60
N ASP A 127 9.65 4.16 10.67
CA ASP A 127 9.03 3.49 11.83
C ASP A 127 7.63 2.95 11.48
N GLY A 128 6.85 3.67 10.68
CA GLY A 128 5.57 3.20 10.19
C GLY A 128 5.73 2.06 9.17
N ALA A 129 6.74 2.13 8.31
CA ALA A 129 7.10 1.04 7.40
C ALA A 129 7.56 -0.21 8.17
N GLN A 130 8.32 -0.05 9.26
CA GLN A 130 8.70 -1.13 10.15
C GLN A 130 7.47 -1.80 10.79
N ALA A 131 6.51 -1.03 11.28
CA ALA A 131 5.28 -1.60 11.83
C ALA A 131 4.47 -2.40 10.80
N LEU A 132 4.34 -1.86 9.58
CA LEU A 132 3.67 -2.56 8.46
C LEU A 132 4.41 -3.86 8.11
N SER A 133 5.74 -3.82 8.13
CA SER A 133 6.59 -4.98 7.86
C SER A 133 6.38 -6.10 8.88
N GLU A 134 6.27 -5.77 10.16
CA GLU A 134 5.92 -6.76 11.18
C GLU A 134 4.54 -7.38 10.97
N ALA A 135 3.58 -6.60 10.50
CA ALA A 135 2.26 -7.12 10.17
C ALA A 135 2.30 -8.05 8.96
N LEU A 136 3.03 -7.70 7.91
CA LEU A 136 3.21 -8.51 6.70
C LEU A 136 3.86 -9.87 6.98
N LYS A 137 4.71 -9.99 8.02
CA LYS A 137 5.29 -11.28 8.43
C LYS A 137 4.25 -12.27 8.96
N ALA A 138 3.16 -11.76 9.56
CA ALA A 138 2.11 -12.57 10.17
C ALA A 138 0.85 -12.66 9.28
N ASN A 139 0.58 -11.63 8.49
CA ASN A 139 -0.58 -11.54 7.64
C ASN A 139 -0.44 -12.46 6.41
N SER A 140 -1.52 -13.17 6.09
CA SER A 140 -1.60 -14.11 4.98
C SER A 140 -2.76 -13.82 4.03
N THR A 141 -3.21 -12.57 3.96
CA THR A 141 -4.37 -12.19 3.12
C THR A 141 -4.12 -10.96 2.26
N LEU A 142 -3.24 -10.06 2.69
CA LEU A 142 -2.92 -8.85 1.94
C LEU A 142 -2.11 -9.24 0.70
N THR A 143 -2.64 -8.86 -0.47
CA THR A 143 -2.02 -9.10 -1.77
C THR A 143 -1.47 -7.81 -2.37
N THR A 144 -2.06 -6.66 -2.02
CA THR A 144 -1.71 -5.35 -2.58
C THR A 144 -1.50 -4.30 -1.49
N LEU A 145 -0.32 -3.68 -1.49
CA LEU A 145 0.03 -2.59 -0.59
C LEU A 145 0.54 -1.37 -1.38
N HIS A 146 -0.17 -0.24 -1.29
CA HIS A 146 0.27 1.03 -1.88
C HIS A 146 0.85 1.97 -0.82
N LEU A 147 2.14 2.26 -0.93
CA LEU A 147 2.89 3.20 -0.09
C LEU A 147 3.52 4.34 -0.90
N PHE A 148 3.03 4.57 -2.12
CA PHE A 148 3.53 5.61 -3.02
C PHE A 148 3.41 7.02 -2.39
N ILE A 149 4.37 7.93 -2.61
CA ILE A 149 4.42 9.26 -1.97
C ILE A 149 4.27 9.14 -0.44
N ASN A 150 5.32 8.67 0.20
CA ASN A 150 5.51 8.72 1.65
C ASN A 150 6.97 9.15 1.89
N SER A 151 7.43 9.04 3.13
CA SER A 151 8.78 9.42 3.55
C SER A 151 9.62 8.19 3.92
N ILE A 152 9.34 7.04 3.29
CA ILE A 152 10.03 5.78 3.58
C ILE A 152 11.46 5.87 3.04
N GLY A 153 12.43 5.70 3.92
CA GLY A 153 13.85 5.68 3.60
C GLY A 153 14.39 4.27 3.43
N SER A 154 15.72 4.19 3.41
CA SER A 154 16.44 2.92 3.32
C SER A 154 16.15 1.96 4.48
N ASN A 155 15.89 2.46 5.71
CA ASN A 155 15.61 1.58 6.84
C ASN A 155 14.21 0.98 6.76
N GLY A 156 13.21 1.76 6.31
CA GLY A 156 11.87 1.25 6.05
C GLY A 156 11.85 0.25 4.89
N ALA A 157 12.64 0.47 3.83
CA ALA A 157 12.83 -0.55 2.78
C ALA A 157 13.52 -1.81 3.30
N LEU A 158 14.51 -1.69 4.19
CA LEU A 158 15.12 -2.83 4.84
C LEU A 158 14.07 -3.64 5.63
N ALA A 159 13.26 -2.96 6.43
CA ALA A 159 12.17 -3.61 7.17
C ALA A 159 11.20 -4.37 6.26
N LEU A 160 10.76 -3.72 5.17
CA LEU A 160 9.88 -4.33 4.18
C LEU A 160 10.54 -5.53 3.51
N SER A 161 11.83 -5.44 3.18
CA SER A 161 12.58 -6.56 2.61
C SER A 161 12.62 -7.78 3.54
N GLU A 162 12.79 -7.57 4.85
CA GLU A 162 12.77 -8.66 5.83
C GLU A 162 11.38 -9.27 6.00
N ALA A 163 10.32 -8.52 5.73
CA ALA A 163 8.95 -9.04 5.70
C ALA A 163 8.62 -9.79 4.41
N LEU A 164 9.17 -9.36 3.27
CA LEU A 164 8.97 -10.01 1.98
C LEU A 164 9.59 -11.42 1.91
N LYS A 165 10.71 -11.66 2.59
CA LYS A 165 11.37 -12.98 2.60
C LYS A 165 10.43 -14.13 3.02
N PRO A 166 9.72 -14.06 4.17
CA PRO A 166 8.76 -15.09 4.56
C PRO A 166 7.34 -14.89 4.01
N ASN A 167 6.99 -13.70 3.53
CA ASN A 167 5.64 -13.42 3.05
C ASN A 167 5.35 -14.13 1.72
N SER A 168 4.27 -14.89 1.69
CA SER A 168 3.85 -15.71 0.56
C SER A 168 2.51 -15.28 -0.05
N THR A 169 2.05 -14.06 0.25
CA THR A 169 0.72 -13.58 -0.18
C THR A 169 0.75 -12.25 -0.92
N LEU A 170 1.71 -11.38 -0.61
CA LEU A 170 1.83 -10.07 -1.24
C LEU A 170 2.36 -10.22 -2.67
N THR A 171 1.54 -9.87 -3.64
CA THR A 171 1.87 -9.94 -5.06
C THR A 171 2.25 -8.57 -5.62
N THR A 172 1.76 -7.50 -5.01
CA THR A 172 1.92 -6.12 -5.51
C THR A 172 2.33 -5.16 -4.41
N LEU A 173 3.48 -4.51 -4.61
CA LEU A 173 4.03 -3.51 -3.70
C LEU A 173 4.41 -2.22 -4.45
N PHE A 174 3.77 -1.12 -4.10
CA PHE A 174 4.08 0.20 -4.65
C PHE A 174 4.82 1.07 -3.63
N LEU A 175 6.09 1.38 -3.92
CA LEU A 175 7.00 2.19 -3.10
C LEU A 175 7.51 3.43 -3.82
N GLY A 176 6.93 3.80 -4.97
CA GLY A 176 7.42 4.95 -5.73
C GLY A 176 7.26 6.29 -5.00
N CYS A 177 8.07 7.28 -5.40
CA CYS A 177 8.14 8.60 -4.75
C CYS A 177 8.40 8.51 -3.23
N ASN A 178 9.43 7.76 -2.83
CA ASN A 178 9.94 7.68 -1.47
C ASN A 178 11.46 8.02 -1.50
N TRP A 179 12.20 7.70 -0.44
CA TRP A 179 13.65 7.92 -0.34
C TRP A 179 14.41 6.61 -0.11
N ILE A 180 14.01 5.55 -0.82
CA ILE A 180 14.58 4.20 -0.65
C ILE A 180 16.09 4.15 -0.89
N LYS A 181 16.60 4.91 -1.88
CA LYS A 181 18.03 5.01 -2.24
C LYS A 181 18.65 3.66 -2.62
N ALA A 182 19.94 3.68 -2.93
CA ALA A 182 20.69 2.48 -3.31
C ALA A 182 20.68 1.38 -2.23
N SER A 183 20.82 1.75 -0.94
CA SER A 183 20.86 0.80 0.17
C SER A 183 19.52 0.11 0.41
N GLY A 184 18.41 0.83 0.31
CA GLY A 184 17.08 0.22 0.41
C GLY A 184 16.78 -0.69 -0.79
N ALA A 185 17.19 -0.29 -2.00
CA ALA A 185 17.08 -1.14 -3.18
C ALA A 185 17.93 -2.42 -3.06
N GLN A 186 19.13 -2.34 -2.47
CA GLN A 186 19.94 -3.51 -2.17
C GLN A 186 19.22 -4.47 -1.20
N ALA A 187 18.61 -3.95 -0.13
CA ALA A 187 17.86 -4.77 0.81
C ALA A 187 16.67 -5.49 0.13
N LEU A 188 15.88 -4.74 -0.65
CA LEU A 188 14.78 -5.31 -1.44
C LEU A 188 15.27 -6.37 -2.44
N SER A 189 16.44 -6.16 -3.05
CA SER A 189 17.07 -7.13 -3.95
C SER A 189 17.38 -8.44 -3.24
N GLU A 190 17.91 -8.39 -2.02
CA GLU A 190 18.14 -9.62 -1.23
C GLU A 190 16.86 -10.36 -0.90
N ALA A 191 15.74 -9.66 -0.66
CA ALA A 191 14.45 -10.31 -0.48
C ALA A 191 13.94 -10.96 -1.77
N LEU A 192 14.11 -10.30 -2.92
CA LEU A 192 13.69 -10.82 -4.23
C LEU A 192 14.41 -12.12 -4.62
N LYS A 193 15.65 -12.34 -4.16
CA LYS A 193 16.37 -13.61 -4.44
C LYS A 193 15.64 -14.84 -3.90
N THR A 194 14.88 -14.69 -2.81
CA THR A 194 14.18 -15.80 -2.14
C THR A 194 12.66 -15.70 -2.23
N ASN A 195 12.10 -14.50 -2.38
CA ASN A 195 10.66 -14.32 -2.50
C ASN A 195 10.17 -14.87 -3.84
N SER A 196 9.10 -15.67 -3.79
CA SER A 196 8.50 -16.34 -4.93
C SER A 196 7.01 -15.99 -5.10
N THR A 197 6.58 -14.82 -4.61
CA THR A 197 5.17 -14.40 -4.64
C THR A 197 4.98 -13.04 -5.28
N LEU A 198 5.91 -12.11 -5.03
CA LEU A 198 5.82 -10.75 -5.55
C LEU A 198 5.97 -10.78 -7.07
N THR A 199 4.95 -10.26 -7.77
CA THR A 199 4.91 -10.17 -9.23
C THR A 199 5.09 -8.74 -9.71
N THR A 200 4.67 -7.75 -8.91
CA THR A 200 4.74 -6.32 -9.24
C THR A 200 5.43 -5.55 -8.15
N LEU A 201 6.53 -4.88 -8.51
CA LEU A 201 7.28 -3.99 -7.64
C LEU A 201 7.48 -2.64 -8.32
N ASN A 202 6.94 -1.58 -7.72
CA ASN A 202 7.18 -0.21 -8.18
C ASN A 202 8.14 0.50 -7.23
N LEU A 203 9.29 0.91 -7.77
CA LEU A 203 10.33 1.64 -7.08
C LEU A 203 10.65 2.97 -7.78
N SER A 204 9.74 3.49 -8.59
CA SER A 204 9.94 4.74 -9.32
C SER A 204 10.28 5.93 -8.40
N ASN A 205 11.07 6.87 -8.89
CA ASN A 205 11.38 8.12 -8.17
C ASN A 205 11.89 7.91 -6.73
N ASN A 206 12.97 7.15 -6.56
CA ASN A 206 13.53 6.75 -5.26
C ASN A 206 15.05 6.99 -5.11
N SER A 207 15.67 7.66 -6.09
CA SER A 207 17.12 7.92 -6.13
C SER A 207 17.98 6.65 -5.95
N ILE A 208 17.59 5.57 -6.61
CA ILE A 208 18.23 4.24 -6.48
C ILE A 208 19.67 4.23 -7.04
N GLY A 209 19.90 4.95 -8.14
CA GLY A 209 21.19 5.04 -8.81
C GLY A 209 21.67 3.71 -9.41
N SER A 210 22.83 3.74 -10.07
CA SER A 210 23.41 2.56 -10.73
C SER A 210 23.78 1.43 -9.77
N ASN A 211 24.12 1.72 -8.51
CA ASN A 211 24.44 0.69 -7.52
C ASN A 211 23.20 -0.11 -7.10
N GLY A 212 22.08 0.56 -6.84
CA GLY A 212 20.83 -0.14 -6.53
C GLY A 212 20.29 -0.89 -7.74
N ALA A 213 20.43 -0.35 -8.96
CA ALA A 213 20.08 -1.06 -10.19
C ALA A 213 20.92 -2.34 -10.40
N GLN A 214 22.22 -2.32 -10.10
CA GLN A 214 23.07 -3.51 -10.13
C GLN A 214 22.62 -4.57 -9.11
N ALA A 215 22.23 -4.15 -7.90
CA ALA A 215 21.70 -5.08 -6.90
C ALA A 215 20.40 -5.75 -7.37
N LEU A 216 19.49 -4.96 -7.94
CA LEU A 216 18.22 -5.47 -8.51
C LEU A 216 18.49 -6.43 -9.67
N SER A 217 19.44 -6.08 -10.54
CA SER A 217 19.92 -6.96 -11.61
C SER A 217 20.41 -8.30 -11.06
N GLU A 218 21.22 -8.31 -10.01
CA GLU A 218 21.70 -9.56 -9.41
C GLU A 218 20.55 -10.43 -8.87
N ALA A 219 19.55 -9.82 -8.23
CA ALA A 219 18.37 -10.53 -7.75
C ALA A 219 17.53 -11.13 -8.88
N LEU A 220 17.38 -10.40 -9.98
CA LEU A 220 16.63 -10.84 -11.17
C LEU A 220 17.28 -12.01 -11.90
N LYS A 221 18.57 -12.32 -11.68
CA LYS A 221 19.20 -13.52 -12.24
C LYS A 221 18.59 -14.81 -11.69
N THR A 222 18.12 -14.79 -10.44
CA THR A 222 17.55 -15.97 -9.76
C THR A 222 16.05 -15.84 -9.51
N ASN A 223 15.51 -14.62 -9.43
CA ASN A 223 14.07 -14.42 -9.27
C ASN A 223 13.31 -14.80 -10.55
N SER A 224 12.33 -15.67 -10.40
CA SER A 224 11.49 -16.20 -11.48
C SER A 224 10.00 -15.91 -11.27
N THR A 225 9.66 -14.89 -10.48
CA THR A 225 8.26 -14.56 -10.15
C THR A 225 7.89 -13.13 -10.45
N LEU A 226 8.85 -12.21 -10.36
CA LEU A 226 8.62 -10.80 -10.69
C LEU A 226 8.40 -10.66 -12.20
N THR A 227 7.27 -10.07 -12.57
CA THR A 227 6.88 -9.81 -13.95
C THR A 227 6.93 -8.33 -14.30
N THR A 228 6.71 -7.46 -13.31
CA THR A 228 6.71 -6.00 -13.48
C THR A 228 7.64 -5.34 -12.48
N LEU A 229 8.62 -4.60 -12.99
CA LEU A 229 9.54 -3.78 -12.22
C LEU A 229 9.55 -2.35 -12.79
N ASP A 230 9.08 -1.39 -12.00
CA ASP A 230 9.12 0.02 -12.38
C ASP A 230 10.27 0.73 -11.64
N LEU A 231 11.23 1.25 -12.43
CA LEU A 231 12.42 1.98 -11.99
C LEU A 231 12.53 3.36 -12.65
N HIS A 232 11.45 3.95 -13.16
CA HIS A 232 11.54 5.27 -13.77
C HIS A 232 11.99 6.34 -12.76
N ARG A 233 12.65 7.42 -13.22
CA ARG A 233 13.12 8.53 -12.38
C ARG A 233 14.05 8.14 -11.22
N ASN A 234 14.98 7.21 -11.44
CA ASN A 234 15.85 6.71 -10.36
C ASN A 234 17.33 7.09 -10.47
N MET A 235 17.67 8.00 -11.38
CA MET A 235 19.06 8.42 -11.63
C MET A 235 19.96 7.22 -12.01
N ILE A 236 19.41 6.22 -12.69
CA ILE A 236 20.16 5.07 -13.17
C ILE A 236 20.98 5.51 -14.39
N GLY A 237 22.30 5.40 -14.29
CA GLY A 237 23.22 5.61 -15.42
C GLY A 237 23.57 4.31 -16.14
N ASP A 238 24.34 4.42 -17.22
CA ASP A 238 24.67 3.34 -18.17
C ASP A 238 25.14 2.05 -17.52
N ILE A 239 25.95 2.13 -16.46
CA ILE A 239 26.44 0.95 -15.73
C ILE A 239 25.26 0.13 -15.14
N GLY A 240 24.28 0.81 -14.57
CA GLY A 240 23.09 0.16 -14.01
C GLY A 240 22.16 -0.37 -15.10
N ALA A 241 22.01 0.39 -16.19
CA ALA A 241 21.23 -0.03 -17.36
C ALA A 241 21.85 -1.25 -18.05
N GLN A 242 23.17 -1.29 -18.19
CA GLN A 242 23.92 -2.41 -18.76
C GLN A 242 23.75 -3.66 -17.91
N ALA A 243 23.85 -3.56 -16.58
CA ALA A 243 23.63 -4.70 -15.68
C ALA A 243 22.21 -5.28 -15.82
N LEU A 244 21.19 -4.41 -15.85
CA LEU A 244 19.81 -4.82 -16.12
C LEU A 244 19.69 -5.48 -17.50
N SER A 245 20.23 -4.85 -18.55
CA SER A 245 20.22 -5.39 -19.91
C SER A 245 20.87 -6.77 -20.02
N ASP A 246 21.99 -7.00 -19.33
CA ASP A 246 22.67 -8.29 -19.33
C ASP A 246 21.83 -9.37 -18.63
N THR A 247 21.11 -9.00 -17.58
CA THR A 247 20.23 -9.93 -16.85
C THR A 247 19.01 -10.32 -17.68
N LEU A 248 18.45 -9.39 -18.45
CA LEU A 248 17.30 -9.65 -19.32
C LEU A 248 17.59 -10.66 -20.45
N LYS A 249 18.87 -10.94 -20.75
CA LYS A 249 19.24 -11.99 -21.72
C LYS A 249 18.87 -13.39 -21.23
N SER A 250 18.79 -13.59 -19.91
CA SER A 250 18.50 -14.89 -19.29
C SER A 250 17.23 -14.91 -18.44
N ASN A 251 16.81 -13.77 -17.87
CA ASN A 251 15.55 -13.69 -17.15
C ASN A 251 14.38 -13.77 -18.15
N SER A 252 13.50 -14.77 -17.95
CA SER A 252 12.36 -15.03 -18.84
C SER A 252 11.00 -14.69 -18.22
N THR A 253 10.99 -14.12 -17.01
CA THR A 253 9.76 -13.88 -16.24
C THR A 253 9.37 -12.42 -16.21
N LEU A 254 10.34 -11.51 -16.24
CA LEU A 254 10.11 -10.08 -16.31
C LEU A 254 9.56 -9.70 -17.68
N THR A 255 8.32 -9.22 -17.73
CA THR A 255 7.65 -8.80 -18.97
C THR A 255 7.61 -7.28 -19.12
N THR A 256 7.71 -6.55 -18.01
CA THR A 256 7.67 -5.09 -17.97
C THR A 256 8.80 -4.56 -17.11
N LEU A 257 9.72 -3.80 -17.72
CA LEU A 257 10.75 -3.01 -17.04
C LEU A 257 10.62 -1.56 -17.50
N ASP A 258 10.24 -0.67 -16.59
CA ASP A 258 10.17 0.76 -16.87
C ASP A 258 11.45 1.46 -16.38
N LEU A 259 12.14 2.13 -17.32
CA LEU A 259 13.38 2.88 -17.07
C LEU A 259 13.27 4.34 -17.57
N HIS A 260 12.08 4.86 -17.90
CA HIS A 260 11.98 6.22 -18.41
C HIS A 260 12.49 7.27 -17.41
N ASP A 261 12.86 8.46 -17.90
CA ASP A 261 13.41 9.55 -17.10
C ASP A 261 14.59 9.14 -16.18
N ASN A 262 15.45 8.22 -16.64
CA ASN A 262 16.74 7.91 -16.01
C ASN A 262 17.89 8.63 -16.72
N SER A 263 19.12 8.42 -16.24
CA SER A 263 20.33 9.11 -16.72
C SER A 263 21.15 8.22 -17.67
N ILE A 264 20.47 7.48 -18.54
CA ILE A 264 21.05 6.53 -19.51
C ILE A 264 21.34 7.27 -20.81
N VAL A 265 22.55 7.16 -21.35
CA VAL A 265 23.00 7.83 -22.59
C VAL A 265 23.32 6.89 -23.73
#